data_AF-A0A1S9GYX9-F1
#
_entry.id   AF-A0A1S9GYX9-F1
#
_cell.length_a   1.000
_cell.length_b   1.000
_cell.length_c   1.000
_cell.angle_alpha   90.00
_cell.angle_beta   90.00
_cell.angle_gamma   90.00
#
_symmetry.space_group_name_H-M   'P 1'
#
loop_
_entity.id
_entity.type
_entity.pdbx_description
1 polymer ?
#
loop_
_entity_poly.entity_id
_entity_poly.type
_entity_poly.pdbx_seq_one_letter_code
_entity_poly.pdbx_strand_id
1 'polypeptide(L)'
;MPGTVTACTETPPSIPATFEDALAKLPDGYVDGYFGNRSWGVTVKRSEDGKRTWLYGEELSGTDIVSFNLYRLAGPGSILKPCEMSSAKVIEFVLGFEPSARRKPLRP
;
A
#
# COMPACT_ATOMS: atom_id res chain seq x y z
N MET A 1 -14.68 39.62 17.26
CA MET A 1 -15.30 38.84 16.15
C MET A 1 -14.61 39.31 14.88
N PRO A 2 -13.77 38.48 14.25
CA PRO A 2 -14.20 37.51 13.22
C PRO A 2 -13.56 36.12 13.47
N GLY A 3 -14.07 34.97 13.04
CA GLY A 3 -14.97 34.68 11.94
C GLY A 3 -14.20 33.92 10.85
N THR A 4 -13.91 32.63 11.06
CA THR A 4 -13.70 31.68 9.96
C THR A 4 -14.27 30.33 10.39
N VAL A 5 -15.50 30.10 9.94
CA VAL A 5 -16.05 28.77 9.72
C VAL A 5 -15.29 28.17 8.54
N THR A 6 -14.41 27.20 8.78
CA THR A 6 -14.02 26.27 7.72
C THR A 6 -14.69 24.97 8.06
N ALA A 7 -15.70 24.65 7.26
CA ALA A 7 -16.35 23.37 7.22
C ALA A 7 -15.28 22.27 7.22
N CYS A 8 -15.27 21.43 8.24
CA CYS A 8 -14.71 20.09 8.10
C CYS A 8 -15.63 19.38 7.11
N THR A 9 -15.38 19.56 5.81
CA THR A 9 -15.85 18.63 4.81
C THR A 9 -15.26 17.30 5.21
N GLU A 10 -16.11 16.43 5.78
CA GLU A 10 -15.90 15.00 5.88
C GLU A 10 -15.53 14.52 4.47
N THR A 11 -14.22 14.57 4.22
CA THR A 11 -13.63 14.06 3.02
C THR A 11 -13.69 12.55 3.21
N PRO A 12 -14.30 11.77 2.28
CA PRO A 12 -14.30 10.31 2.38
C PRO A 12 -12.88 9.87 2.69
N PRO A 13 -12.65 8.85 3.55
CA PRO A 13 -11.34 8.55 4.12
C PRO A 13 -10.30 8.52 3.02
N SER A 14 -9.63 9.66 2.86
CA SER A 14 -8.84 9.91 1.67
C SER A 14 -7.56 9.18 1.94
N ILE A 15 -7.27 8.22 1.10
CA ILE A 15 -6.00 7.52 1.12
C ILE A 15 -4.91 8.60 1.20
N PRO A 16 -4.07 8.59 2.25
CA PRO A 16 -3.12 9.67 2.43
C PRO A 16 -2.17 9.67 1.24
N ALA A 17 -1.82 10.85 0.72
CA ALA A 17 -0.91 10.97 -0.43
C ALA A 17 0.41 10.20 -0.18
N THR A 18 0.87 10.16 1.06
CA THR A 18 2.05 9.38 1.51
C THR A 18 1.90 7.88 1.26
N PHE A 19 0.69 7.31 1.38
CA PHE A 19 0.44 5.90 1.08
C PHE A 19 0.57 5.62 -0.42
N GLU A 20 -0.01 6.46 -1.26
CA GLU A 20 0.10 6.29 -2.72
C GLU A 20 1.55 6.42 -3.19
N ASP A 21 2.29 7.38 -2.63
CA ASP A 21 3.72 7.57 -2.91
C ASP A 21 4.57 6.38 -2.45
N ALA A 22 4.33 5.87 -1.23
CA ALA A 22 5.01 4.68 -0.72
C ALA A 22 4.70 3.45 -1.59
N LEU A 23 3.43 3.24 -1.96
CA LEU A 23 3.03 2.15 -2.85
C LEU A 23 3.64 2.29 -4.24
N ALA A 24 3.79 3.51 -4.77
CA ALA A 24 4.41 3.77 -6.06
C ALA A 24 5.91 3.44 -6.06
N LYS A 25 6.60 3.55 -4.92
CA LYS A 25 8.02 3.20 -4.75
C LYS A 25 8.28 1.69 -4.71
N LEU A 26 7.27 0.86 -4.41
CA LEU A 26 7.43 -0.58 -4.39
C LEU A 26 7.61 -1.14 -5.83
N PRO A 27 8.60 -2.00 -6.07
CA PRO A 27 8.77 -2.62 -7.38
C PRO A 27 7.55 -3.48 -7.73
N ASP A 28 7.24 -3.61 -9.01
CA ASP A 28 6.34 -4.66 -9.47
C ASP A 28 6.97 -6.05 -9.28
N GLY A 29 6.10 -7.05 -9.09
CA GLY A 29 6.50 -8.42 -8.80
C GLY A 29 6.73 -8.66 -7.31
N TYR A 30 7.50 -9.70 -7.01
CA TYR A 30 7.79 -10.17 -5.66
C TYR A 30 9.06 -9.52 -5.11
N VAL A 31 8.99 -9.03 -3.87
CA VAL A 31 10.11 -8.50 -3.10
C VAL A 31 10.03 -8.98 -1.65
N ASP A 32 11.15 -9.45 -1.11
CA ASP A 32 11.28 -9.68 0.33
C ASP A 32 11.61 -8.38 1.05
N GLY A 33 11.10 -8.22 2.27
CA GLY A 33 11.33 -7.03 3.07
C GLY A 33 10.96 -7.23 4.53
N TYR A 34 10.93 -6.12 5.25
CA TYR A 34 10.65 -6.12 6.68
C TYR A 34 9.55 -5.12 7.01
N PHE A 35 8.72 -5.48 7.97
CA PHE A 35 7.72 -4.58 8.56
C PHE A 35 7.62 -4.90 10.05
N GLY A 36 7.83 -3.90 10.91
CA GLY A 36 7.71 -4.06 12.36
C GLY A 36 8.59 -5.19 12.92
N ASN A 37 9.83 -5.31 12.45
CA ASN A 37 10.78 -6.35 12.84
C ASN A 37 10.41 -7.80 12.43
N ARG A 38 9.42 -7.96 11.55
CA ARG A 38 9.02 -9.24 10.94
C ARG A 38 9.46 -9.29 9.49
N SER A 39 9.77 -10.48 8.99
CA SER A 39 10.12 -10.72 7.58
C SER A 39 8.87 -10.96 6.74
N TRP A 40 8.74 -10.27 5.62
CA TRP A 40 7.57 -10.34 4.73
C TRP A 40 7.98 -10.59 3.29
N GLY A 41 7.17 -11.36 2.57
CA GLY A 41 7.19 -11.47 1.12
C GLY A 41 6.03 -10.66 0.55
N VAL A 42 6.34 -9.63 -0.24
CA VAL A 42 5.32 -8.74 -0.82
C VAL A 42 5.33 -8.89 -2.34
N THR A 43 4.16 -9.17 -2.90
CA THR A 43 3.91 -9.18 -4.33
C THR A 43 3.05 -7.98 -4.70
N VAL A 44 3.58 -7.11 -5.54
CA VAL A 44 2.81 -6.01 -6.14
C VAL A 44 2.51 -6.32 -7.60
N LYS A 45 1.24 -6.30 -7.97
CA LYS A 45 0.80 -6.37 -9.37
C LYS A 45 0.14 -5.07 -9.74
N ARG A 46 0.44 -4.56 -10.92
CA ARG A 46 -0.19 -3.35 -11.48
C ARG A 46 -0.85 -3.73 -12.80
N SER A 47 -1.99 -3.10 -13.07
CA SER A 47 -2.69 -3.29 -14.34
C SER A 47 -1.94 -2.57 -15.45
N GLU A 48 -2.07 -3.05 -16.69
CA GLU A 48 -1.45 -2.44 -17.87
C GLU A 48 -1.91 -0.98 -18.07
N ASP A 49 -3.16 -0.69 -17.72
CA ASP A 49 -3.71 0.68 -17.74
C ASP A 49 -3.27 1.55 -16.55
N GLY A 50 -2.54 1.00 -15.58
CA GLY A 50 -2.03 1.73 -14.41
C GLY A 50 -3.08 2.18 -13.41
N LYS A 51 -4.38 1.88 -13.62
CA LYS A 51 -5.47 2.32 -12.73
C LYS A 51 -5.76 1.33 -11.61
N ARG A 52 -5.11 0.17 -11.60
CA ARG A 52 -5.33 -0.84 -10.55
C ARG A 52 -4.01 -1.38 -10.05
N THR A 53 -3.91 -1.49 -8.74
CA THR A 53 -2.76 -2.07 -8.06
C THR A 53 -3.28 -3.10 -7.06
N TRP A 54 -2.71 -4.30 -7.11
CA TRP A 54 -2.93 -5.35 -6.14
C TRP A 54 -1.65 -5.52 -5.34
N LEU A 55 -1.78 -5.60 -4.03
CA LEU A 55 -0.67 -5.96 -3.16
C LEU A 55 -1.10 -7.17 -2.33
N TYR A 56 -0.22 -8.16 -2.29
CA TYR A 56 -0.32 -9.30 -1.41
C TYR A 56 0.99 -9.45 -0.64
N GLY A 57 0.94 -9.27 0.66
CA GLY A 57 2.03 -9.48 1.60
C GLY A 57 1.72 -10.67 2.49
N GLU A 58 2.68 -11.56 2.66
CA GLU A 58 2.64 -12.66 3.61
C GLU A 58 3.84 -12.59 4.55
N GLU A 59 3.63 -12.86 5.83
CA GLU A 59 4.72 -12.98 6.79
C GLU A 59 5.47 -14.28 6.54
N LEU A 60 6.78 -14.20 6.27
CA LEU A 60 7.61 -15.37 5.96
C LEU A 60 7.90 -16.26 7.18
N SER A 61 7.74 -15.71 8.38
CA SER A 61 8.02 -16.40 9.65
C SER A 61 6.75 -16.59 10.49
N GLY A 62 5.57 -16.34 9.93
CA GLY A 62 4.30 -16.36 10.66
C GLY A 62 3.11 -16.71 9.76
N THR A 63 1.92 -16.33 10.20
CA THR A 63 0.66 -16.58 9.46
C THR A 63 -0.10 -15.29 9.18
N ASP A 64 0.48 -14.13 9.48
CA ASP A 64 -0.11 -12.84 9.14
C ASP A 64 -0.04 -12.61 7.62
N ILE A 65 -1.10 -12.02 7.09
CA ILE A 65 -1.17 -11.57 5.70
C ILE A 65 -1.66 -10.11 5.65
N VAL A 66 -1.28 -9.41 4.59
CA VAL A 66 -1.77 -8.09 4.22
C VAL A 66 -2.14 -8.12 2.75
N SER A 67 -3.41 -7.88 2.41
CA SER A 67 -3.85 -7.92 1.02
C SER A 67 -4.84 -6.80 0.73
N PHE A 68 -4.67 -6.13 -0.40
CA PHE A 68 -5.59 -5.09 -0.84
C PHE A 68 -5.56 -4.85 -2.34
N ASN A 69 -6.64 -4.22 -2.81
CA ASN A 69 -6.80 -3.72 -4.17
C ASN A 69 -6.97 -2.21 -4.12
N LEU A 70 -6.11 -1.47 -4.82
CA LEU A 70 -6.23 -0.04 -5.02
C LEU A 70 -6.75 0.22 -6.43
N TYR A 71 -7.79 1.05 -6.54
CA TYR A 71 -8.37 1.49 -7.80
C TYR A 71 -8.21 2.99 -7.92
N ARG A 72 -7.48 3.45 -8.94
CA ARG A 72 -7.37 4.85 -9.30
C ARG A 72 -8.57 5.24 -10.13
N LEU A 73 -9.31 6.25 -9.69
CA LEU A 73 -10.47 6.76 -10.42
C LEU A 73 -10.03 7.79 -11.46
N ALA A 74 -10.88 8.05 -12.45
CA ALA A 74 -10.66 9.09 -13.46
C ALA A 74 -10.81 10.53 -12.90
N GLY A 75 -11.21 10.68 -11.63
CA GLY A 75 -11.33 11.94 -10.90
C GLY A 75 -10.42 12.00 -9.66
N PRO A 76 -10.60 12.99 -8.78
CA PRO A 76 -9.80 13.08 -7.57
C PRO A 76 -10.15 11.94 -6.61
N GLY A 77 -9.28 10.93 -6.55
CA GLY A 77 -9.33 9.89 -5.53
C GLY A 77 -8.92 8.51 -5.99
N SER A 78 -8.46 7.73 -5.02
CA SER A 78 -8.17 6.31 -5.15
C SER A 78 -9.00 5.54 -4.13
N ILE A 79 -9.58 4.42 -4.55
CA ILE A 79 -10.36 3.53 -3.68
C ILE A 79 -9.46 2.39 -3.23
N LEU A 80 -9.18 2.32 -1.93
CA LEU A 80 -8.52 1.18 -1.30
C LEU A 80 -9.56 0.15 -0.84
N LYS A 81 -9.39 -1.10 -1.25
CA LYS A 81 -10.19 -2.24 -0.81
C LYS A 81 -9.31 -3.29 -0.15
N PRO A 82 -9.16 -3.27 1.19
CA PRO A 82 -8.53 -4.36 1.94
C PRO A 82 -9.30 -5.67 1.79
N CYS A 83 -8.59 -6.80 1.78
CA CYS A 83 -9.20 -8.13 1.83
C CYS A 83 -9.23 -8.60 3.29
N GLU A 84 -10.41 -8.72 3.88
CA GLU A 84 -10.60 -9.34 5.21
C GLU A 84 -9.80 -8.68 6.35
N MET A 85 -9.46 -7.38 6.23
CA MET A 85 -8.72 -6.62 7.25
C MET A 85 -9.04 -5.13 7.23
N SER A 86 -8.55 -4.39 8.23
CA SER A 86 -8.75 -2.94 8.31
C SER A 86 -7.89 -2.19 7.30
N SER A 87 -8.42 -1.07 6.79
CA SER A 87 -7.67 -0.12 5.96
C SER A 87 -6.48 0.47 6.71
N ALA A 88 -6.60 0.67 8.02
CA ALA A 88 -5.50 1.14 8.87
C ALA A 88 -4.30 0.20 8.82
N LYS A 89 -4.49 -1.13 9.00
CA LYS A 89 -3.41 -2.13 8.93
C LYS A 89 -2.70 -2.09 7.58
N VAL A 90 -3.47 -1.98 6.50
CA VAL A 90 -2.94 -1.88 5.13
C VAL A 90 -2.11 -0.61 4.94
N ILE A 91 -2.62 0.53 5.41
CA ILE A 91 -1.94 1.82 5.28
C ILE A 91 -0.64 1.81 6.07
N GLU A 92 -0.67 1.38 7.33
CA GLU A 92 0.50 1.25 8.18
C GLU A 92 1.53 0.30 7.57
N PHE A 93 1.08 -0.84 7.03
CA PHE A 93 1.95 -1.81 6.37
C PHE A 93 2.70 -1.19 5.19
N VAL A 94 2.00 -0.54 4.26
CA VAL A 94 2.64 0.05 3.07
C VAL A 94 3.56 1.21 3.45
N LEU A 95 3.21 2.00 4.45
CA LEU A 95 4.03 3.13 4.91
C LEU A 95 5.29 2.67 5.67
N GLY A 96 5.22 1.55 6.37
CA GLY A 96 6.33 1.02 7.18
C GLY A 96 7.09 -0.15 6.55
N PHE A 97 6.66 -0.66 5.40
CA PHE A 97 7.32 -1.77 4.74
C PHE A 97 8.63 -1.30 4.10
N GLU A 98 9.72 -1.95 4.48
CA GLU A 98 11.04 -1.70 3.94
C GLU A 98 11.44 -2.86 3.02
N PRO A 99 11.44 -2.65 1.68
CA PRO A 99 11.92 -3.65 0.75
C PRO A 99 13.37 -3.98 1.07
N SER A 100 13.67 -5.25 1.31
CA SER A 100 15.05 -5.67 1.44
C SER A 100 15.68 -5.57 0.06
N ALA A 101 16.80 -4.88 -0.03
CA ALA A 101 17.56 -4.74 -1.27
C ALA A 101 18.28 -6.05 -1.64
N ARG A 102 17.66 -7.23 -1.43
CA ARG A 102 18.18 -8.47 -1.99
C ARG A 102 18.03 -8.41 -3.50
N ARG A 103 19.05 -7.79 -4.10
CA ARG A 103 19.48 -7.98 -5.47
C ARG A 103 19.37 -9.46 -5.76
N LYS A 104 18.37 -9.87 -6.55
CA LYS A 104 18.38 -11.20 -7.17
C LYS A 104 19.79 -11.41 -7.72
N PRO A 105 20.54 -12.44 -7.31
CA PRO A 105 21.73 -12.76 -8.08
C PRO A 105 21.23 -13.08 -9.48
N LEU A 106 21.66 -12.28 -10.46
CA LEU A 106 21.64 -12.69 -11.86
C LEU A 106 22.25 -14.09 -11.87
N ARG A 107 21.44 -15.11 -12.16
CA ARG A 107 21.99 -16.43 -12.44
C ARG A 107 22.56 -16.39 -13.87
N PRO A 108 23.81 -16.85 -14.08
CA PRO A 108 24.47 -16.83 -15.38
C PRO A 108 23.77 -17.74 -16.40
#